data_AF-A0A955LU67-F1
#
_entry.id   AF-A0A955LU67-F1
#
_cell.length_a   1.000
_cell.length_b   1.000
_cell.length_c   1.000
_cell.angle_alpha   90.00
_cell.angle_beta   90.00
_cell.angle_gamma   90.00
#
_symmetry.space_group_name_H-M   'P 1'
#
loop_
_entity.id
_entity.type
_entity.pdbx_description
1 polymer ?
#
loop_
_entity_poly.entity_id
_entity_poly.type
_entity_poly.pdbx_seq_one_letter_code
_entity_poly.pdbx_strand_id
1 'polypeptide(L)'
;MIQPFDKDLLLTAFEPASAAGPRKVGLETEKFLLDASSGKAWPVNGEDGVQWIMKELADRFGYTVTSEGNSIVALQRDGHQVSLEPGGQIEFSSLQSEYISDLYQAELKHLKELKEILAGKNIAISYIACHPVSDPQDVEWVSKKRYQLMREYFKKTGDLGEWMMKM
;
A
#
# COMPACT_ATOMS: atom_id res chain seq x y z
N MET A 1 -8.56 12.49 32.56
CA MET A 1 -7.38 13.37 32.46
C MET A 1 -6.30 12.52 31.80
N ILE A 2 -5.88 12.84 30.57
CA ILE A 2 -4.84 12.07 29.87
C ILE A 2 -3.51 12.45 30.51
N GLN A 3 -2.73 11.47 30.97
CA GLN A 3 -1.38 11.73 31.48
C GLN A 3 -0.54 12.35 30.35
N PRO A 4 0.15 13.48 30.58
CA PRO A 4 1.06 14.03 29.58
C PRO A 4 2.13 13.01 29.22
N PHE A 5 2.47 12.91 27.94
CA PHE A 5 3.63 12.13 27.51
C PHE A 5 4.90 12.74 28.11
N ASP A 6 5.64 11.93 28.87
CA ASP A 6 6.97 12.28 29.36
C ASP A 6 8.00 12.00 28.26
N LYS A 7 9.06 12.82 28.21
CA LYS A 7 10.18 12.65 27.27
C LYS A 7 10.77 11.25 27.37
N ASP A 8 10.93 10.74 28.59
CA ASP A 8 11.54 9.44 28.83
C ASP A 8 10.67 8.31 28.28
N LEU A 9 9.34 8.42 28.39
CA LEU A 9 8.38 7.48 27.79
C LEU A 9 8.47 7.47 26.26
N LEU A 10 8.68 8.63 25.63
CA LEU A 10 8.87 8.71 24.18
C LEU A 10 10.19 8.05 23.76
N LEU A 11 11.26 8.22 24.54
CA LEU A 11 12.55 7.60 24.25
C LEU A 11 12.48 6.07 24.36
N THR A 12 11.72 5.53 25.30
CA THR A 12 11.57 4.07 25.46
C THR A 12 10.96 3.40 24.22
N ALA A 13 10.13 4.10 23.45
CA ALA A 13 9.56 3.58 22.21
C ALA A 13 10.59 3.38 21.09
N PHE A 14 11.74 4.06 21.16
CA PHE A 14 12.86 3.93 20.22
C PHE A 14 14.00 3.08 20.76
N GLU A 15 13.95 2.68 22.04
CA GLU A 15 14.92 1.74 22.57
C GLU A 15 14.78 0.41 21.83
N PRO A 16 15.88 -0.14 21.28
CA PRO A 16 15.81 -1.40 20.57
C PRO A 16 15.29 -2.45 21.54
N ALA A 17 14.19 -3.11 21.18
CA ALA A 17 13.74 -4.28 21.92
C ALA A 17 14.93 -5.24 22.06
N SER A 18 15.28 -5.62 23.29
CA SER A 18 16.36 -6.57 23.53
C SER A 18 15.89 -7.95 23.03
N ALA A 19 16.00 -8.20 21.73
CA ALA A 19 15.57 -9.45 21.14
C ALA A 19 16.61 -10.52 21.50
N ALA A 20 16.28 -11.37 22.46
CA ALA A 20 17.08 -12.55 22.82
C ALA A 20 17.04 -13.66 21.74
N GLY A 21 16.36 -13.42 20.61
CA GLY A 21 16.15 -14.38 19.53
C GLY A 21 16.82 -13.98 18.20
N PRO A 22 16.71 -14.84 17.17
CA PRO A 22 17.26 -14.56 15.84
C PRO A 22 16.66 -13.29 15.23
N ARG A 23 17.48 -12.55 14.48
CA ARG A 23 17.02 -11.37 13.72
C ARG A 23 16.06 -11.83 12.62
N LYS A 24 15.02 -11.04 12.40
CA LYS A 24 14.00 -11.28 11.37
C LYS A 24 13.98 -10.13 10.37
N VAL A 25 13.40 -10.39 9.20
CA VAL A 25 13.23 -9.44 8.11
C VAL A 25 11.75 -9.40 7.74
N GLY A 26 11.21 -8.20 7.54
CA GLY A 26 9.91 -7.97 6.91
C GLY A 26 10.11 -7.50 5.47
N LEU A 27 9.13 -7.78 4.62
CA LEU A 27 9.11 -7.36 3.22
C LEU A 27 7.90 -6.46 2.98
N GLU A 28 8.15 -5.28 2.44
CA GLU A 28 7.14 -4.38 1.91
C GLU A 28 7.43 -4.14 0.42
N THR A 29 6.40 -4.22 -0.41
CA THR A 29 6.52 -3.96 -1.85
C THR A 29 5.30 -3.24 -2.38
N GLU A 30 5.54 -2.18 -3.14
CA GLU A 30 4.52 -1.42 -3.82
C GLU A 30 4.45 -1.78 -5.31
N LYS A 31 3.23 -1.75 -5.85
CA LYS A 31 2.94 -2.14 -7.23
C LYS A 31 2.03 -1.10 -7.88
N PHE A 32 2.41 -0.64 -9.06
CA PHE A 32 1.53 0.09 -9.95
C PHE A 32 0.64 -0.87 -10.72
N LEU A 33 -0.64 -0.54 -10.81
CA LEU A 33 -1.52 -1.08 -11.82
C LEU A 33 -1.57 -0.10 -12.98
N LEU A 34 -1.36 -0.59 -14.19
CA LEU A 34 -1.24 0.21 -15.41
C LEU A 34 -2.22 -0.29 -16.46
N ASP A 35 -2.84 0.60 -17.23
CA ASP A 35 -3.49 0.20 -18.48
C ASP A 35 -2.43 -0.33 -19.44
N ALA A 36 -2.58 -1.58 -19.88
CA ALA A 36 -1.54 -2.27 -20.65
C ALA A 36 -1.35 -1.71 -22.08
N SER A 37 -2.32 -0.94 -22.59
CA SER A 37 -2.25 -0.35 -23.93
C SER A 37 -1.52 1.01 -23.92
N SER A 38 -1.79 1.83 -22.91
CA SER A 38 -1.31 3.21 -22.81
C SER A 38 -0.16 3.39 -21.81
N GLY A 39 0.02 2.46 -20.88
CA GLY A 39 0.98 2.56 -19.78
C GLY A 39 0.58 3.57 -18.70
N LYS A 40 -0.61 4.16 -18.78
CA LYS A 40 -1.13 5.09 -17.77
C LYS A 40 -1.53 4.34 -16.50
N ALA A 41 -1.45 5.03 -15.37
CA ALA A 41 -1.94 4.54 -14.09
C ALA A 41 -3.40 4.10 -14.20
N TRP A 42 -3.71 2.94 -13.62
CA TRP A 42 -5.07 2.45 -13.50
C TRP A 42 -5.84 3.33 -12.49
N PRO A 43 -7.10 3.70 -12.77
CA PRO A 43 -7.85 4.61 -11.91
C PRO A 43 -8.10 4.00 -10.52
N VAL A 44 -8.08 4.85 -9.49
CA VAL A 44 -8.38 4.44 -8.10
C VAL A 44 -9.85 4.02 -7.99
N ASN A 45 -10.74 4.80 -8.59
CA ASN A 45 -12.18 4.61 -8.58
C ASN A 45 -12.69 4.11 -9.94
N GLY A 46 -13.98 3.83 -10.03
CA GLY A 46 -14.62 3.29 -11.23
C GLY A 46 -15.15 1.87 -11.03
N GLU A 47 -15.83 1.34 -12.04
CA GLU A 47 -16.46 0.01 -11.99
C GLU A 47 -15.44 -1.11 -11.75
N ASP A 48 -14.23 -0.97 -12.28
CA ASP A 48 -13.13 -1.91 -12.08
C ASP A 48 -11.79 -1.24 -11.68
N GLY A 49 -11.87 -0.08 -11.02
CA GLY A 49 -10.72 0.62 -10.45
C GLY A 49 -10.07 -0.11 -9.28
N VAL A 50 -9.00 0.47 -8.72
CA VAL A 50 -8.25 -0.12 -7.58
C VAL A 50 -9.16 -0.47 -6.39
N GLN A 51 -10.16 0.36 -6.07
CA GLN A 51 -11.11 0.08 -4.99
C GLN A 51 -11.93 -1.20 -5.24
N TRP A 52 -12.33 -1.45 -6.49
CA TRP A 52 -13.00 -2.69 -6.88
C TRP A 52 -12.05 -3.88 -6.74
N ILE A 53 -10.78 -3.73 -7.16
CA ILE A 53 -9.77 -4.78 -7.04
C ILE A 53 -9.53 -5.16 -5.56
N MET A 54 -9.44 -4.17 -4.68
CA MET A 54 -9.31 -4.39 -3.23
C MET A 54 -10.52 -5.14 -2.65
N LYS A 55 -11.73 -4.79 -3.11
CA LYS A 55 -12.95 -5.50 -2.71
C LYS A 55 -12.93 -6.96 -3.18
N GLU A 56 -12.57 -7.21 -4.43
CA GLU A 56 -12.47 -8.57 -4.98
C GLU A 56 -11.43 -9.42 -4.27
N LEU A 57 -10.28 -8.83 -3.92
CA LEU A 57 -9.27 -9.50 -3.10
C LEU A 57 -9.85 -9.95 -1.76
N ALA A 58 -10.62 -9.08 -1.10
CA ALA A 58 -11.28 -9.39 0.15
C ALA A 58 -12.29 -10.53 0.03
N ASP A 59 -13.23 -10.38 -0.91
CA ASP A 59 -14.36 -11.30 -1.07
C ASP A 59 -13.92 -12.69 -1.51
N ARG A 60 -12.88 -12.80 -2.36
CA ARG A 60 -12.45 -14.08 -2.93
C ARG A 60 -11.40 -14.80 -2.11
N PHE A 61 -10.54 -14.08 -1.39
CA PHE A 61 -9.38 -14.67 -0.71
C PHE A 61 -9.42 -14.55 0.82
N GLY A 62 -10.54 -14.08 1.38
CA GLY A 62 -10.81 -14.09 2.80
C GLY A 62 -10.03 -13.02 3.57
N TYR A 63 -9.77 -11.86 2.96
CA TYR A 63 -9.18 -10.74 3.71
C TYR A 63 -10.23 -10.02 4.54
N THR A 64 -9.82 -9.58 5.73
CA THR A 64 -10.59 -8.63 6.53
C THR A 64 -10.35 -7.22 6.01
N VAL A 65 -11.43 -6.47 5.80
CA VAL A 65 -11.40 -5.12 5.23
C VAL A 65 -11.25 -4.06 6.32
N THR A 66 -10.37 -3.08 6.09
CA THR A 66 -10.33 -1.81 6.82
C THR A 66 -10.68 -0.67 5.86
N SER A 67 -11.65 0.15 6.25
CA SER A 67 -12.13 1.27 5.44
C SER A 67 -12.08 2.59 6.19
N GLU A 68 -11.81 3.68 5.47
CA GLU A 68 -12.06 5.06 5.92
C GLU A 68 -13.20 5.65 5.09
N GLY A 69 -14.36 5.84 5.73
CA GLY A 69 -15.59 6.22 5.01
C GLY A 69 -15.95 5.15 3.97
N ASN A 70 -16.04 5.56 2.70
CA ASN A 70 -16.40 4.67 1.59
C ASN A 70 -15.18 4.06 0.87
N SER A 71 -13.96 4.32 1.34
CA SER A 71 -12.74 3.82 0.71
C SER A 71 -12.15 2.69 1.52
N ILE A 72 -11.91 1.53 0.88
CA ILE A 72 -11.08 0.46 1.41
C ILE A 72 -9.63 0.99 1.41
N VAL A 73 -9.01 1.01 2.58
CA VAL A 73 -7.64 1.52 2.76
C VAL A 73 -6.63 0.44 3.09
N ALA A 74 -7.08 -0.70 3.62
CA ALA A 74 -6.24 -1.87 3.86
C ALA A 74 -7.06 -3.16 3.93
N LEU A 75 -6.37 -4.26 3.69
CA LEU A 75 -6.84 -5.63 3.83
C LEU A 75 -5.86 -6.37 4.74
N GLN A 76 -6.36 -7.29 5.57
CA GLN A 76 -5.51 -8.11 6.43
C GLN A 76 -5.90 -9.59 6.37
N ARG A 77 -4.89 -10.46 6.30
CA ARG A 77 -5.07 -11.92 6.36
C ARG A 77 -3.80 -12.57 6.89
N ASP A 78 -3.95 -13.49 7.85
CA ASP A 78 -2.85 -14.28 8.41
C ASP A 78 -1.65 -13.42 8.89
N GLY A 79 -1.93 -12.20 9.38
CA GLY A 79 -0.91 -11.24 9.82
C GLY A 79 -0.23 -10.45 8.70
N HIS A 80 -0.44 -10.80 7.43
CA HIS A 80 -0.03 -9.98 6.28
C HIS A 80 -1.03 -8.86 6.02
N GLN A 81 -0.56 -7.77 5.44
CA GLN A 81 -1.37 -6.62 5.07
C GLN A 81 -1.24 -6.33 3.58
N VAL A 82 -2.35 -5.89 2.97
CA VAL A 82 -2.35 -5.21 1.67
C VAL A 82 -2.91 -3.82 1.91
N SER A 83 -2.21 -2.78 1.49
CA SER A 83 -2.59 -1.39 1.76
C SER A 83 -2.59 -0.56 0.47
N LEU A 84 -3.21 0.62 0.51
CA LEU A 84 -3.18 1.55 -0.61
C LEU A 84 -2.34 2.78 -0.29
N GLU A 85 -1.39 3.05 -1.17
CA GLU A 85 -0.65 4.30 -1.23
C GLU A 85 -1.47 5.42 -1.89
N PRO A 86 -1.07 6.70 -1.76
CA PRO A 86 -1.93 7.81 -2.13
C PRO A 86 -2.39 7.85 -3.58
N GLY A 87 -1.59 7.34 -4.53
CA GLY A 87 -1.90 7.24 -5.96
C GLY A 87 -2.64 5.96 -6.35
N GLY A 88 -3.00 5.10 -5.41
CA GLY A 88 -3.64 3.81 -5.68
C GLY A 88 -2.67 2.67 -5.93
N GLN A 89 -1.38 2.84 -5.66
CA GLN A 89 -0.43 1.74 -5.66
C GLN A 89 -0.85 0.73 -4.60
N ILE A 90 -0.74 -0.56 -4.94
CA ILE A 90 -1.06 -1.65 -4.03
C ILE A 90 0.22 -2.05 -3.32
N GLU A 91 0.26 -1.84 -2.02
CA GLU A 91 1.34 -2.29 -1.15
C GLU A 91 1.01 -3.67 -0.59
N PHE A 92 2.00 -4.56 -0.53
CA PHE A 92 1.97 -5.78 0.28
C PHE A 92 3.01 -5.70 1.38
N SER A 93 2.59 -5.91 2.62
CA SER A 93 3.44 -5.94 3.81
C SER A 93 3.38 -7.33 4.46
N SER A 94 4.54 -7.97 4.59
CA SER A 94 4.64 -9.31 5.14
C SER A 94 4.72 -9.32 6.67
N LEU A 95 4.43 -10.48 7.28
CA LEU A 95 4.98 -10.77 8.60
C LEU A 95 6.52 -10.82 8.54
N GLN A 96 7.16 -10.56 9.68
CA GLN A 96 8.59 -10.78 9.84
C GLN A 96 8.93 -12.28 9.80
N SER A 97 9.97 -12.66 9.06
CA SER A 97 10.49 -14.03 9.01
C SER A 97 12.01 -14.07 9.19
N GLU A 98 12.52 -15.22 9.66
CA GLU A 98 13.94 -15.55 9.69
C GLU A 98 14.47 -15.96 8.30
N TYR A 99 13.57 -16.39 7.40
CA TYR A 99 13.92 -16.93 6.08
C TYR A 99 13.33 -16.07 4.95
N ILE A 100 14.21 -15.61 4.06
CA ILE A 100 13.81 -14.85 2.84
C ILE A 100 12.86 -15.67 1.96
N SER A 101 12.98 -17.00 1.96
CA SER A 101 12.08 -17.89 1.22
C SER A 101 10.63 -17.71 1.64
N ASP A 102 10.35 -17.48 2.93
CA ASP A 102 8.98 -17.32 3.42
C ASP A 102 8.39 -16.01 2.91
N LEU A 103 9.20 -14.95 2.92
CA LEU A 103 8.83 -13.63 2.39
C LEU A 103 8.51 -13.71 0.89
N TYR A 104 9.36 -14.41 0.14
CA TYR A 104 9.17 -14.63 -1.29
C TYR A 104 7.90 -15.42 -1.59
N GLN A 105 7.61 -16.49 -0.84
CA GLN A 105 6.37 -17.25 -1.01
C GLN A 105 5.14 -16.42 -0.67
N ALA A 106 5.22 -15.56 0.35
CA ALA A 106 4.13 -14.67 0.72
C ALA A 106 3.82 -13.64 -0.38
N GLU A 107 4.84 -12.99 -0.95
CA GLU A 107 4.68 -12.07 -2.08
C GLU A 107 4.16 -12.80 -3.33
N LEU A 108 4.67 -13.99 -3.64
CA LEU A 108 4.17 -14.78 -4.77
C LEU A 108 2.70 -15.17 -4.62
N LYS A 109 2.28 -15.53 -3.40
CA LYS A 109 0.87 -15.84 -3.11
C LYS A 109 -0.01 -14.62 -3.37
N HIS A 110 0.37 -13.46 -2.83
CA HIS A 110 -0.34 -12.20 -3.07
C HIS A 110 -0.39 -11.84 -4.57
N LEU A 111 0.75 -11.94 -5.28
CA LEU A 111 0.83 -11.66 -6.70
C LEU A 111 -0.05 -12.60 -7.53
N LYS A 112 -0.15 -13.88 -7.14
CA LYS A 112 -1.03 -14.86 -7.81
C LYS A 112 -2.50 -14.48 -7.63
N GLU A 113 -2.91 -14.13 -6.42
CA GLU A 113 -4.28 -13.70 -6.10
C GLU A 113 -4.63 -12.43 -6.88
N LEU A 114 -3.73 -11.43 -6.90
CA LEU A 114 -3.91 -10.21 -7.67
C LEU A 114 -4.06 -10.53 -9.17
N LYS A 115 -3.18 -11.34 -9.75
CA LYS A 115 -3.29 -11.76 -11.17
C LYS A 115 -4.59 -12.50 -11.48
N GLU A 116 -5.15 -13.24 -10.52
CA GLU A 116 -6.42 -13.92 -10.68
C GLU A 116 -7.62 -12.96 -10.70
N ILE A 117 -7.54 -11.84 -9.98
CA ILE A 117 -8.53 -10.74 -10.08
C ILE A 117 -8.41 -10.01 -11.42
N LEU A 118 -7.17 -9.78 -11.88
CA LEU A 118 -6.90 -9.03 -13.12
C LEU A 118 -7.05 -9.89 -14.38
N ALA A 119 -7.35 -11.18 -14.25
CA ALA A 119 -7.47 -12.08 -15.39
C ALA A 119 -8.54 -11.60 -16.38
N GLY A 120 -8.15 -11.44 -17.65
CA GLY A 120 -9.02 -10.94 -18.71
C GLY A 120 -9.19 -9.41 -18.75
N LYS A 121 -8.56 -8.66 -17.83
CA LYS A 121 -8.50 -7.20 -17.86
C LYS A 121 -7.26 -6.71 -18.59
N ASN A 122 -7.33 -5.53 -19.21
CA ASN A 122 -6.20 -4.89 -19.88
C ASN A 122 -5.29 -4.16 -18.87
N ILE A 123 -4.88 -4.85 -17.81
CA ILE A 123 -4.14 -4.27 -16.68
C ILE A 123 -2.79 -4.98 -16.54
N ALA A 124 -1.71 -4.20 -16.49
CA ALA A 124 -0.37 -4.66 -16.20
C ALA A 124 0.01 -4.31 -14.74
N ILE A 125 0.74 -5.21 -14.08
CA ILE A 125 1.34 -4.98 -12.76
C ILE A 125 2.80 -4.58 -12.97
N SER A 126 3.26 -3.50 -12.34
CA SER A 126 4.63 -3.00 -12.47
C SER A 126 5.25 -2.67 -11.11
N TYR A 127 6.53 -3.04 -10.94
CA TYR A 127 7.36 -2.80 -9.74
C TYR A 127 8.38 -1.67 -9.97
N ILE A 128 8.05 -0.72 -10.83
CA ILE A 128 8.88 0.45 -11.09
C ILE A 128 8.88 1.39 -9.88
N ALA A 129 10.00 2.09 -9.68
CA ALA A 129 10.15 3.03 -8.56
C ALA A 129 9.53 4.42 -8.82
N CYS A 130 9.28 4.77 -10.08
CA CYS A 130 8.63 6.01 -10.47
C CYS A 130 7.83 5.78 -11.75
N HIS A 131 6.57 6.20 -11.78
CA HIS A 131 5.64 6.05 -12.87
C HIS A 131 6.06 6.93 -14.07
N PRO A 132 6.40 6.35 -15.25
CA PRO A 132 7.03 7.12 -16.32
C PRO A 132 6.05 7.78 -17.30
N VAL A 133 4.76 7.46 -17.23
CA VAL A 133 3.76 7.89 -18.24
C VAL A 133 2.77 8.93 -17.74
N SER A 134 2.08 8.67 -16.62
CA SER A 134 1.09 9.59 -16.05
C SER A 134 1.78 10.78 -15.36
N ASP A 135 1.15 11.95 -15.45
CA ASP A 135 1.47 13.07 -14.56
C ASP A 135 0.78 12.85 -13.20
N PRO A 136 1.38 13.22 -12.06
CA PRO A 136 0.73 13.18 -10.77
C PRO A 136 -0.65 13.81 -10.78
N GLN A 137 -0.88 14.91 -11.49
CA GLN A 137 -2.16 15.62 -11.49
C GLN A 137 -3.31 14.80 -12.08
N ASP A 138 -3.00 13.88 -12.99
CA ASP A 138 -3.97 13.02 -13.67
C ASP A 138 -4.31 11.74 -12.88
N VAL A 139 -3.53 11.43 -11.85
CA VAL A 139 -3.76 10.25 -11.00
C VAL A 139 -4.76 10.58 -9.90
N GLU A 140 -5.70 9.69 -9.65
CA GLU A 140 -6.69 9.90 -8.59
C GLU A 140 -6.07 9.72 -7.21
N TRP A 141 -6.66 10.36 -6.20
CA TRP A 141 -6.25 10.17 -4.82
C TRP A 141 -7.06 9.07 -4.16
N VAL A 142 -6.38 8.21 -3.41
CA VAL A 142 -7.06 7.36 -2.44
C VAL A 142 -7.67 8.23 -1.35
N SER A 143 -8.96 8.01 -1.07
CA SER A 143 -9.74 8.82 -0.13
C SER A 143 -9.41 8.47 1.33
N LYS A 144 -8.25 8.92 1.80
CA LYS A 144 -7.75 8.75 3.18
C LYS A 144 -7.43 10.09 3.81
N LYS A 145 -7.87 10.33 5.05
CA LYS A 145 -7.70 11.64 5.71
C LYS A 145 -6.23 12.02 5.86
N ARG A 146 -5.36 11.05 6.14
CA ARG A 146 -3.91 11.22 6.22
C ARG A 146 -3.33 11.81 4.93
N TYR A 147 -3.75 11.29 3.77
CA TYR A 147 -3.23 11.73 2.47
C TYR A 147 -3.67 13.15 2.12
N GLN A 148 -4.90 13.53 2.48
CA GLN A 148 -5.37 14.91 2.34
C GLN A 148 -4.50 15.89 3.14
N LEU A 149 -4.23 15.58 4.41
CA LEU A 149 -3.38 16.42 5.27
C LEU A 149 -1.95 16.51 4.74
N MET A 150 -1.37 15.39 4.31
CA MET A 150 -0.03 15.34 3.72
C MET A 150 0.04 16.18 2.44
N ARG A 151 -0.94 16.08 1.56
CA ARG A 151 -1.02 16.89 0.34
C ARG A 151 -0.99 18.39 0.64
N GLU A 152 -1.83 18.84 1.57
CA GLU A 152 -1.90 20.25 1.96
C GLU A 152 -0.62 20.74 2.66
N TYR A 153 0.09 19.85 3.34
CA TYR A 153 1.40 20.16 3.93
C TYR A 153 2.49 20.24 2.86
N PHE A 154 2.59 19.25 1.97
CA PHE A 154 3.65 19.20 0.97
C PHE A 154 3.60 20.33 -0.04
N LYS A 155 2.41 20.85 -0.37
CA LYS A 155 2.24 22.09 -1.14
C LYS A 155 3.01 23.29 -0.58
N LYS A 156 3.40 23.26 0.70
CA LYS A 156 4.11 24.34 1.40
C LYS A 156 5.61 24.08 1.59
N THR A 157 6.08 22.84 1.38
CA THR A 157 7.44 22.42 1.75
C THR A 157 8.31 21.98 0.58
N GLY A 158 7.74 21.82 -0.62
CA GLY A 158 8.50 21.61 -1.85
C GLY A 158 7.63 21.15 -3.01
N ASP A 159 8.25 20.92 -4.16
CA ASP A 159 7.52 20.67 -5.42
C ASP A 159 7.34 19.18 -5.76
N LEU A 160 8.08 18.29 -5.07
CA LEU A 160 8.12 16.85 -5.39
C LEU A 160 7.28 15.97 -4.46
N GLY A 161 6.54 16.55 -3.50
CA GLY A 161 5.74 15.79 -2.56
C GLY A 161 4.59 15.03 -3.23
N GLU A 162 3.89 15.66 -4.19
CA GLU A 162 2.82 14.99 -4.93
C GLU A 162 3.35 13.90 -5.88
N TRP A 163 4.57 14.08 -6.41
CA TRP A 163 5.28 13.05 -7.17
C TRP A 163 5.57 11.83 -6.30
N MET A 164 6.22 12.02 -5.15
CA MET A 164 6.54 10.93 -4.21
C MET A 164 5.29 10.18 -3.73
N MET A 165 4.16 10.86 -3.57
CA MET A 165 2.93 10.24 -3.07
C MET A 165 2.18 9.41 -4.12
N LYS A 166 2.33 9.72 -5.42
CA LYS A 166 1.44 9.18 -6.46
C LYS A 166 2.16 8.45 -7.59
N MET A 167 3.45 8.67 -7.74
CA MET A 167 4.25 8.15 -8.85
C MET A 167 5.27 7.15 -8.37
#